data_AF-A0A5J4TKE5-F1
#
_entry.id   AF-A0A5J4TKE5-F1
#
_cell.length_a   1.000
_cell.length_b   1.000
_cell.length_c   1.000
_cell.angle_alpha   90.00
_cell.angle_beta   90.00
_cell.angle_gamma   90.00
#
_symmetry.space_group_name_H-M   'P 1'
#
loop_
_entity.id
_entity.type
_entity.pdbx_description
1 polymer ?
#
loop_
_entity_poly.entity_id
_entity_poly.type
_entity_poly.pdbx_seq_one_letter_code
_entity_poly.pdbx_strand_id
1 'polypeptide(L)'
;MIRMLSGNAVPCSDFNSTQFSQNSNPQTPNLTQKLFEMNIFPVLLRLIDQPNSSSSQLSDTVKCIFNLLFDGLDRVSEQTVHPYFQELSRCGGVEKLWQLFIERRTLSIQQSAAISLTYSFRSSPLPPQFALIIGFLISQIGASGNNGESTKQLYSGGQSGKDNLTPEEQRKRDMSMIINALAGLSCLADHQANHAEIMNNSYLHVVMEADPTGTKSITKCSLLAS
;
A
#
# COMPACT_ATOMS: atom_id res chain seq x y z
N MET A 1 -18.37 8.19 32.46
CA MET A 1 -17.47 9.25 31.95
C MET A 1 -16.04 8.74 32.10
N ILE A 2 -15.56 8.00 31.10
CA ILE A 2 -14.38 7.13 31.23
C ILE A 2 -13.10 7.94 31.04
N ARG A 3 -12.25 7.85 32.07
CA ARG A 3 -10.87 8.36 32.17
C ARG A 3 -10.07 8.00 30.92
N MET A 4 -9.50 9.02 30.29
CA MET A 4 -8.45 8.86 29.30
C MET A 4 -7.26 8.12 29.93
N LEU A 5 -6.73 7.15 29.20
CA LEU A 5 -5.46 6.49 29.49
C LEU A 5 -4.34 7.53 29.37
N SER A 6 -4.03 8.15 30.51
CA SER A 6 -2.68 8.60 30.83
C SER A 6 -1.82 7.35 31.04
N GLY A 7 -0.82 7.18 30.20
CA GLY A 7 0.12 6.08 30.27
C GLY A 7 0.70 5.81 28.90
N ASN A 8 1.75 6.57 28.54
CA ASN A 8 2.63 6.39 27.39
C ASN A 8 1.91 5.98 26.10
N ALA A 9 1.48 6.98 25.32
CA ALA A 9 1.24 6.79 23.90
C ALA A 9 2.53 6.21 23.30
N VAL A 10 2.52 4.91 22.98
CA VAL A 10 3.57 4.30 22.16
C VAL A 10 3.50 5.07 20.83
N PRO A 11 4.54 5.83 20.48
CA PRO A 11 4.53 6.56 19.22
C PRO A 11 4.38 5.54 18.11
N CYS A 12 3.50 5.82 17.13
CA CYS A 12 3.31 4.93 15.97
C CYS A 12 4.60 4.70 15.15
N SER A 13 5.69 5.38 15.49
CA SER A 13 7.04 5.16 14.95
C SER A 13 7.62 3.78 15.27
N ASP A 14 7.11 3.07 16.28
CA ASP A 14 7.66 1.76 16.69
C ASP A 14 7.00 0.56 15.97
N PHE A 15 6.06 0.82 15.06
CA PHE A 15 5.45 -0.22 14.19
C PHE A 15 6.39 -0.60 13.04
N ASN A 16 7.53 -1.20 13.39
CA ASN A 16 8.36 -1.89 12.41
C ASN A 16 7.62 -3.14 11.90
N SER A 17 7.70 -3.39 10.60
CA SER A 17 7.16 -4.58 9.91
C SER A 17 7.55 -5.90 10.57
N THR A 18 8.69 -5.93 11.28
CA THR A 18 9.17 -7.10 12.02
C THR A 18 8.36 -7.45 13.27
N GLN A 19 7.63 -6.50 13.88
CA GLN A 19 6.70 -6.78 14.99
C GLN A 19 5.44 -7.50 14.49
N PHE A 20 5.00 -7.26 13.25
CA PHE A 20 3.88 -7.98 12.65
C PHE A 20 4.24 -9.43 12.31
N SER A 21 5.49 -9.69 11.92
CA SER A 21 5.92 -11.03 11.49
C SER A 21 6.23 -12.02 12.63
N GLN A 22 6.26 -11.61 13.91
CA GLN A 22 6.69 -12.48 15.01
C GLN A 22 5.57 -13.14 15.83
N ASN A 23 4.30 -12.93 15.50
CA ASN A 23 3.20 -13.58 16.22
C ASN A 23 2.67 -14.84 15.52
N SER A 24 3.57 -15.81 15.28
CA SER A 24 3.22 -17.18 14.89
C SER A 24 2.79 -18.04 16.09
N ASN A 25 2.20 -17.45 17.14
CA ASN A 25 1.67 -18.18 18.28
C ASN A 25 0.12 -18.22 18.20
N PRO A 26 -0.52 -19.38 18.00
CA PRO A 26 -1.97 -19.49 17.79
C PRO A 26 -2.83 -19.10 19.02
N GLN A 27 -2.23 -18.76 20.16
CA GLN A 27 -2.95 -18.38 21.39
C GLN A 27 -3.10 -16.87 21.61
N THR A 28 -2.44 -16.00 20.84
CA THR A 28 -2.68 -14.55 20.91
C THR A 28 -3.58 -14.13 19.75
N PRO A 29 -4.76 -13.51 20.01
CA PRO A 29 -5.51 -12.89 18.92
C PRO A 29 -4.61 -11.85 18.26
N ASN A 30 -4.39 -12.02 16.96
CA ASN A 30 -3.49 -11.16 16.19
C ASN A 30 -3.92 -9.69 16.38
N LEU A 31 -2.93 -8.84 16.68
CA LEU A 31 -3.13 -7.44 17.10
C LEU A 31 -4.04 -6.67 16.14
N THR A 32 -3.94 -6.91 14.84
CA THR A 32 -4.77 -6.27 13.79
C THR A 32 -6.25 -6.61 13.93
N GLN A 33 -6.58 -7.85 14.28
CA GLN A 33 -7.95 -8.29 14.50
C GLN A 33 -8.52 -7.62 15.75
N LYS A 34 -7.74 -7.54 16.83
CA LYS A 34 -8.16 -6.83 18.04
C LYS A 34 -8.39 -5.34 17.77
N LEU A 35 -7.53 -4.71 16.97
CA LEU A 35 -7.71 -3.32 16.54
C LEU A 35 -8.99 -3.18 15.70
N PHE A 36 -9.25 -4.11 14.78
CA PHE A 36 -10.47 -4.10 13.98
C PHE A 36 -11.73 -4.22 14.84
N GLU A 37 -11.75 -5.14 15.81
CA GLU A 37 -12.84 -5.31 16.79
C GLU A 37 -13.08 -4.03 17.63
N MET A 38 -12.06 -3.18 17.78
CA MET A 38 -12.16 -1.88 18.45
C MET A 38 -12.66 -0.74 17.55
N ASN A 39 -13.11 -1.02 16.32
CA ASN A 39 -13.53 -0.02 15.33
C ASN A 39 -12.43 1.02 15.05
N ILE A 40 -11.22 0.54 14.75
CA ILE A 40 -10.04 1.40 14.58
C ILE A 40 -10.12 2.34 13.38
N PHE A 41 -10.81 1.97 12.28
CA PHE A 41 -10.84 2.79 11.06
C PHE A 41 -11.39 4.22 11.29
N PRO A 42 -12.57 4.41 11.91
CA PRO A 42 -13.04 5.75 12.27
C PRO A 42 -12.04 6.59 13.09
N VAL A 43 -11.26 5.94 13.96
CA VAL A 43 -10.23 6.63 14.77
C VAL A 43 -9.07 7.07 13.87
N LEU A 44 -8.55 6.19 13.02
CA LEU A 44 -7.47 6.50 12.08
C LEU A 44 -7.88 7.59 11.08
N LEU A 45 -9.11 7.55 10.56
CA LEU A 45 -9.61 8.58 9.65
C LEU A 45 -9.71 9.95 10.35
N ARG A 46 -10.12 9.98 11.62
CA ARG A 46 -10.12 11.23 12.41
C ARG A 46 -8.71 11.78 12.61
N LEU A 47 -7.69 10.91 12.76
CA LEU A 47 -6.29 11.32 12.86
C LEU A 47 -5.79 11.94 11.54
N ILE A 48 -6.23 11.42 10.40
CA ILE A 48 -5.95 12.01 9.08
C ILE A 48 -6.55 13.42 8.98
N ASP A 49 -7.73 13.65 9.55
CA ASP A 49 -8.45 14.93 9.52
C ASP A 49 -8.01 15.95 10.58
N GLN A 50 -7.05 15.61 11.45
CA GLN A 50 -6.61 16.55 12.47
C GLN A 50 -5.92 17.78 11.83
N PRO A 51 -6.35 19.00 12.18
CA PRO A 51 -5.65 20.21 11.78
C PRO A 51 -4.22 20.19 12.31
N ASN A 52 -3.27 20.68 11.52
CA ASN A 52 -1.85 20.77 11.88
C ASN A 52 -1.12 19.42 12.09
N SER A 53 -1.69 18.29 11.64
CA SER A 53 -0.96 17.03 11.62
C SER A 53 0.31 17.14 10.78
N SER A 54 1.43 16.70 11.34
CA SER A 54 2.69 16.64 10.60
C SER A 54 2.61 15.58 9.50
N SER A 55 3.45 15.72 8.46
CA SER A 55 3.59 14.69 7.43
C SER A 55 4.03 13.33 8.00
N SER A 56 4.76 13.30 9.12
CA SER A 56 5.13 12.06 9.80
C SER A 56 3.92 11.40 10.47
N GLN A 57 3.10 12.16 11.19
CA GLN A 57 1.88 11.65 11.83
C GLN A 57 0.87 11.11 10.81
N LEU A 58 0.71 11.82 9.69
CA LEU A 58 -0.11 11.36 8.58
C LEU A 58 0.45 10.07 7.96
N SER A 59 1.77 10.02 7.71
CA SER A 59 2.44 8.83 7.18
C SER A 59 2.23 7.61 8.09
N ASP A 60 2.43 7.76 9.39
CA ASP A 60 2.25 6.68 10.37
C ASP A 60 0.80 6.21 10.43
N THR A 61 -0.16 7.13 10.37
CA THR A 61 -1.60 6.80 10.37
C THR A 61 -1.98 6.01 9.12
N VAL A 62 -1.51 6.41 7.94
CA VAL A 62 -1.79 5.70 6.68
C VAL A 62 -1.06 4.36 6.62
N LYS A 63 0.16 4.26 7.16
CA LYS A 63 0.86 2.97 7.32
C LYS A 63 0.13 2.02 8.25
N CYS A 64 -0.53 2.53 9.30
CA CYS A 64 -1.38 1.71 10.16
C CYS A 64 -2.54 1.08 9.37
N ILE A 65 -3.21 1.88 8.52
CA ILE A 65 -4.25 1.37 7.61
C ILE A 65 -3.68 0.32 6.65
N PHE A 66 -2.55 0.61 6.02
CA PHE A 66 -1.85 -0.34 5.13
C PHE A 66 -1.55 -1.67 5.84
N ASN A 67 -1.00 -1.64 7.05
CA ASN A 67 -0.65 -2.85 7.80
C ASN A 67 -1.89 -3.67 8.18
N LEU A 68 -2.99 -3.00 8.56
CA LEU A 68 -4.27 -3.67 8.80
C LEU A 68 -4.75 -4.40 7.54
N LEU A 69 -4.71 -3.73 6.38
CA LEU A 69 -5.13 -4.35 5.12
C LEU A 69 -4.19 -5.49 4.71
N PHE A 70 -2.88 -5.31 4.82
CA PHE A 70 -1.91 -6.36 4.51
C PHE A 70 -2.15 -7.63 5.33
N ASP A 71 -2.34 -7.51 6.66
CA ASP A 71 -2.65 -8.66 7.51
C ASP A 71 -4.01 -9.30 7.18
N GLY A 72 -4.96 -8.50 6.70
CA GLY A 72 -6.23 -9.00 6.18
C GLY A 72 -6.07 -9.92 4.97
N LEU A 73 -4.98 -9.78 4.20
CA LEU A 73 -4.76 -10.56 2.99
C LEU A 73 -4.48 -12.03 3.29
N ASP A 74 -3.68 -12.31 4.31
CA ASP A 74 -3.25 -13.66 4.71
C ASP A 74 -4.40 -14.51 5.25
N ARG A 75 -5.51 -13.88 5.60
CA ARG A 75 -6.66 -14.53 6.25
C ARG A 75 -7.71 -15.04 5.28
N VAL A 76 -7.66 -14.62 4.02
CA VAL A 76 -8.74 -14.87 3.06
C VAL A 76 -8.18 -15.30 1.70
N SER A 77 -8.90 -16.17 0.99
CA SER A 77 -8.47 -16.62 -0.35
C SER A 77 -8.57 -15.49 -1.38
N GLU A 78 -7.72 -15.52 -2.41
CA GLU A 78 -7.56 -14.46 -3.44
C GLU A 78 -8.89 -13.94 -4.01
N GLN A 79 -9.89 -14.82 -4.14
CA GLN A 79 -11.19 -14.54 -4.76
C GLN A 79 -12.24 -13.94 -3.81
N THR A 80 -11.91 -13.71 -2.55
CA THR A 80 -12.87 -13.21 -1.55
C THR A 80 -12.73 -11.71 -1.32
N VAL A 81 -13.83 -11.06 -0.97
CA VAL A 81 -13.84 -9.65 -0.54
C VAL A 81 -12.91 -9.49 0.64
N HIS A 82 -12.04 -8.47 0.59
CA HIS A 82 -11.10 -8.19 1.66
C HIS A 82 -11.86 -8.00 2.99
N PRO A 83 -11.43 -8.63 4.10
CA PRO A 83 -12.21 -8.71 5.34
C PRO A 83 -12.55 -7.34 5.93
N TYR A 84 -11.69 -6.35 5.70
CA TYR A 84 -11.84 -4.99 6.20
C TYR A 84 -12.45 -4.00 5.19
N PHE A 85 -12.75 -4.44 3.95
CA PHE A 85 -13.21 -3.55 2.89
C PHE A 85 -14.53 -2.86 3.22
N GLN A 86 -15.53 -3.65 3.66
CA GLN A 86 -16.87 -3.12 3.94
C GLN A 86 -16.83 -2.01 5.00
N GLU A 87 -16.09 -2.24 6.09
CA GLU A 87 -15.97 -1.26 7.17
C GLU A 87 -15.17 -0.03 6.73
N LEU A 88 -14.05 -0.22 6.02
CA LEU A 88 -13.25 0.87 5.46
C LEU A 88 -14.08 1.75 4.51
N SER A 89 -14.87 1.13 3.62
CA SER A 89 -15.78 1.86 2.73
C SER A 89 -16.89 2.57 3.50
N ARG A 90 -17.53 1.90 4.47
CA ARG A 90 -18.63 2.48 5.28
C ARG A 90 -18.21 3.75 6.02
N CYS A 91 -16.97 3.83 6.48
CA CYS A 91 -16.46 5.02 7.17
C CYS A 91 -15.83 6.08 6.24
N GLY A 92 -15.93 5.92 4.92
CA GLY A 92 -15.37 6.86 3.94
C GLY A 92 -13.85 6.76 3.77
N GLY A 93 -13.26 5.64 4.21
CA GLY A 93 -11.82 5.44 4.17
C GLY A 93 -11.27 5.25 2.77
N VAL A 94 -12.05 4.66 1.86
CA VAL A 94 -11.65 4.50 0.45
C VAL A 94 -11.47 5.87 -0.21
N GLU A 95 -12.44 6.77 -0.05
CA GLU A 95 -12.41 8.14 -0.57
C GLU A 95 -11.27 8.94 0.06
N LYS A 96 -11.02 8.76 1.35
CA LYS A 96 -9.92 9.43 2.05
C LYS A 96 -8.55 8.98 1.56
N LEU A 97 -8.35 7.68 1.38
CA LEU A 97 -7.10 7.14 0.83
C LEU A 97 -6.88 7.64 -0.59
N TRP A 98 -7.94 7.69 -1.40
CA TRP A 98 -7.87 8.26 -2.75
C TRP A 98 -7.45 9.74 -2.71
N GLN A 99 -8.06 10.53 -1.83
CA GLN A 99 -7.71 11.94 -1.64
C GLN A 99 -6.23 12.11 -1.28
N LEU A 100 -5.73 11.33 -0.31
CA LEU A 100 -4.31 11.37 0.07
C LEU A 100 -3.36 11.00 -1.07
N PHE A 101 -3.78 10.07 -1.93
CA PHE A 101 -3.02 9.70 -3.12
C PHE A 101 -2.94 10.84 -4.15
N ILE A 102 -4.06 11.49 -4.47
CA ILE A 102 -4.10 12.57 -5.48
C ILE A 102 -3.54 13.90 -4.97
N GLU A 103 -3.57 14.15 -3.66
CA GLU A 103 -2.98 15.35 -3.05
C GLU A 103 -1.45 15.38 -3.11
N ARG A 104 -0.80 14.29 -3.57
CA ARG A 104 0.65 14.23 -3.82
C ARG A 104 1.47 14.76 -2.64
N ARG A 105 1.16 14.26 -1.44
CA ARG A 105 1.87 14.56 -0.19
C ARG A 105 3.30 14.00 -0.24
N THR A 106 3.82 13.40 0.83
CA THR A 106 5.09 12.69 0.75
C THR A 106 4.92 11.40 -0.05
N LEU A 107 5.99 10.95 -0.72
CA LEU A 107 5.99 9.70 -1.47
C LEU A 107 5.54 8.50 -0.60
N SER A 108 5.94 8.50 0.68
CA SER A 108 5.53 7.47 1.65
C SER A 108 4.01 7.45 1.85
N ILE A 109 3.37 8.61 2.06
CA ILE A 109 1.91 8.69 2.23
C ILE A 109 1.21 8.23 0.95
N GLN A 110 1.67 8.73 -0.19
CA GLN A 110 1.08 8.41 -1.49
C GLN A 110 1.17 6.92 -1.81
N GLN A 111 2.32 6.29 -1.53
CA GLN A 111 2.51 4.86 -1.74
C GLN A 111 1.65 4.02 -0.79
N SER A 112 1.66 4.33 0.51
CA SER A 112 0.82 3.60 1.47
C SER A 112 -0.66 3.73 1.14
N ALA A 113 -1.13 4.89 0.67
CA ALA A 113 -2.50 5.08 0.22
C ALA A 113 -2.82 4.28 -1.06
N ALA A 114 -1.94 4.34 -2.07
CA ALA A 114 -2.09 3.60 -3.31
C ALA A 114 -2.25 2.09 -3.06
N ILE A 115 -1.38 1.51 -2.22
CA ILE A 115 -1.39 0.07 -1.96
C ILE A 115 -2.55 -0.36 -1.06
N SER A 116 -2.93 0.50 -0.11
CA SER A 116 -4.14 0.27 0.68
C SER A 116 -5.37 0.15 -0.22
N LEU A 117 -5.46 0.99 -1.25
CA LEU A 117 -6.52 0.89 -2.26
C LEU A 117 -6.39 -0.39 -3.09
N THR A 118 -5.19 -0.77 -3.57
CA THR A 118 -5.04 -2.02 -4.33
C THR A 118 -5.48 -3.24 -3.53
N TYR A 119 -5.10 -3.35 -2.25
CA TYR A 119 -5.51 -4.46 -1.38
C TYR A 119 -7.01 -4.48 -1.11
N SER A 120 -7.62 -3.29 -0.98
CA SER A 120 -9.06 -3.14 -0.80
C SER A 120 -9.85 -3.68 -2.00
N PHE A 121 -9.33 -3.49 -3.21
CA PHE A 121 -9.93 -3.93 -4.47
C PHE A 121 -9.36 -5.27 -4.99
N ARG A 122 -8.71 -6.08 -4.17
CA ARG A 122 -8.09 -7.36 -4.62
C ARG A 122 -9.02 -8.30 -5.39
N SER A 123 -10.28 -8.37 -4.98
CA SER A 123 -11.30 -9.28 -5.55
C SER A 123 -12.36 -8.54 -6.36
N SER A 124 -12.03 -7.35 -6.83
CA SER A 124 -12.93 -6.54 -7.65
C SER A 124 -12.13 -5.76 -8.69
N PRO A 125 -12.72 -5.37 -9.82
CA PRO A 125 -12.07 -4.44 -10.73
C PRO A 125 -11.70 -3.16 -9.99
N LEU A 126 -10.51 -2.62 -10.26
CA LEU A 126 -10.16 -1.31 -9.75
C LEU A 126 -11.09 -0.28 -10.43
N PRO A 127 -11.82 0.54 -9.66
CA PRO A 127 -12.68 1.56 -10.23
C PRO A 127 -11.91 2.50 -11.16
N PRO A 128 -12.49 2.95 -12.30
CA PRO A 128 -11.79 3.77 -13.30
C PRO A 128 -11.16 5.05 -12.73
N GLN A 129 -11.79 5.66 -11.71
CA GLN A 129 -11.24 6.83 -11.04
C GLN A 129 -9.90 6.56 -10.37
N PHE A 130 -9.58 5.31 -10.03
CA PHE A 130 -8.34 4.90 -9.37
C PHE A 130 -7.28 4.38 -10.36
N ALA A 131 -7.52 4.40 -11.66
CA ALA A 131 -6.59 3.90 -12.69
C ALA A 131 -5.18 4.50 -12.60
N LEU A 132 -5.06 5.76 -12.13
CA LEU A 132 -3.77 6.43 -11.89
C LEU A 132 -2.85 5.68 -10.92
N ILE A 133 -3.38 4.81 -10.07
CA ILE A 133 -2.59 3.97 -9.15
C ILE A 133 -1.69 3.02 -9.94
N ILE A 134 -2.17 2.42 -11.02
CA ILE A 134 -1.39 1.47 -11.82
C ILE A 134 -0.16 2.16 -12.41
N GLY A 135 -0.35 3.33 -13.04
CA GLY A 135 0.74 4.13 -13.58
C GLY A 135 1.73 4.59 -12.50
N PHE A 136 1.23 4.96 -11.32
CA PHE A 136 2.08 5.30 -10.18
C PHE A 136 2.95 4.11 -9.73
N LEU A 137 2.38 2.92 -9.50
CA LEU A 137 3.13 1.75 -9.04
C LEU A 137 4.20 1.33 -10.06
N ILE A 138 3.86 1.35 -11.35
CA ILE A 138 4.82 1.05 -12.42
C ILE A 138 5.98 2.06 -12.44
N SER A 139 5.70 3.35 -12.20
CA SER A 139 6.75 4.37 -12.12
C SER A 139 7.75 4.14 -10.97
N GLN A 140 7.30 3.56 -9.86
CA GLN A 140 8.17 3.23 -8.72
C GLN A 140 9.16 2.11 -9.06
N ILE A 141 8.79 1.20 -9.96
CA ILE A 141 9.67 0.13 -10.44
C ILE A 141 10.68 0.70 -11.44
N GLY A 142 10.20 1.51 -12.39
CA GLY A 142 11.04 2.11 -13.44
C GLY A 142 12.06 3.15 -12.95
N ALA A 143 11.78 3.84 -11.84
CA ALA A 143 12.70 4.82 -11.26
C ALA A 143 14.05 4.23 -10.80
N SER A 144 14.14 2.91 -10.63
CA SER A 144 15.37 2.18 -10.30
C SER A 144 16.24 1.85 -11.52
N GLY A 145 15.73 2.00 -12.75
CA GLY A 145 16.42 1.67 -13.99
C GLY A 145 16.65 2.90 -14.89
N ASN A 146 17.72 3.66 -14.65
CA ASN A 146 18.41 4.66 -15.50
C ASN A 146 17.69 5.58 -16.53
N ASN A 147 16.37 5.58 -16.72
CA ASN A 147 15.66 6.45 -17.69
C ASN A 147 14.66 7.42 -17.02
N GLY A 148 14.93 7.79 -15.77
CA GLY A 148 13.99 8.46 -14.86
C GLY A 148 13.90 9.98 -14.95
N GLU A 149 13.93 10.61 -16.14
CA GLU A 149 13.68 12.06 -16.26
C GLU A 149 12.23 12.39 -16.62
N SER A 150 11.58 11.61 -17.49
CA SER A 150 10.22 11.91 -17.96
C SER A 150 9.11 11.52 -16.95
N THR A 151 9.34 10.51 -16.11
CA THR A 151 8.32 9.98 -15.15
C THR A 151 8.33 10.69 -13.80
N LYS A 152 9.45 11.32 -13.41
CA LYS A 152 9.55 12.10 -12.16
C LYS A 152 8.63 13.32 -12.14
N GLN A 153 8.23 13.84 -13.30
CA GLN A 153 7.34 15.02 -13.37
C GLN A 153 5.85 14.65 -13.17
N LEU A 154 5.43 13.43 -13.51
CA LEU A 154 4.01 13.02 -13.43
C LEU A 154 3.59 12.54 -12.04
N TYR A 155 4.51 11.98 -11.24
CA TYR A 155 4.22 11.40 -9.92
C TYR A 155 5.18 11.87 -8.81
N SER A 156 5.81 13.04 -8.96
CA SER A 156 6.56 13.67 -7.86
C SER A 156 5.62 14.12 -6.74
N GLY A 157 5.35 13.21 -5.81
CA GLY A 157 5.07 13.61 -4.44
C GLY A 157 6.23 14.46 -3.93
N GLY A 158 5.89 15.54 -3.22
CA GLY A 158 6.83 16.58 -2.81
C GLY A 158 8.12 16.03 -2.17
N GLN A 159 9.21 16.78 -2.36
CA GLN A 159 10.56 16.52 -1.87
C GLN A 159 10.56 15.63 -0.62
N SER A 160 11.26 14.49 -0.72
CA SER A 160 11.71 13.75 0.45
C SER A 160 12.17 14.77 1.48
N GLY A 161 11.52 14.80 2.64
CA GLY A 161 12.08 15.47 3.79
C GLY A 161 13.56 15.08 3.85
N LYS A 162 14.42 16.08 4.08
CA LYS A 162 15.85 15.86 4.32
C LYS A 162 16.00 15.14 5.66
N ASP A 163 15.54 13.91 5.71
CA ASP A 163 15.90 12.96 6.74
C ASP A 163 17.35 12.62 6.43
N ASN A 164 18.27 12.88 7.36
CA ASN A 164 19.67 12.47 7.25
C ASN A 164 19.77 10.95 7.36
N LEU A 165 19.25 10.23 6.36
CA LEU A 165 19.30 8.79 6.29
C LEU A 165 20.68 8.38 5.81
N THR A 166 21.18 7.32 6.40
CA THR A 166 22.35 6.64 5.87
C THR A 166 22.04 6.11 4.47
N PRO A 167 23.05 5.99 3.58
CA PRO A 167 22.86 5.37 2.26
C PRO A 167 22.28 3.95 2.33
N GLU A 168 22.46 3.24 3.44
CA GLU A 168 21.85 1.93 3.67
C GLU A 168 20.35 2.02 3.96
N GLU A 169 19.92 2.96 4.81
CA GLU A 169 18.50 3.20 5.09
C GLU A 169 17.76 3.71 3.86
N GLN A 170 18.41 4.53 3.04
CA GLN A 170 17.85 4.98 1.77
C GLN A 170 17.66 3.79 0.81
N ARG A 171 18.66 2.90 0.66
CA ARG A 171 18.51 1.68 -0.16
C ARG A 171 17.40 0.77 0.36
N LYS A 172 17.29 0.58 1.67
CA LYS A 172 16.21 -0.23 2.29
C LYS A 172 14.83 0.38 2.01
N ARG A 173 14.72 1.71 2.09
CA ARG A 173 13.50 2.45 1.77
C ARG A 173 13.12 2.25 0.29
N ASP A 174 14.06 2.45 -0.62
CA ASP A 174 13.81 2.32 -2.07
C ASP A 174 13.42 0.88 -2.44
N MET A 175 14.11 -0.11 -1.88
CA MET A 175 13.78 -1.53 -2.07
C MET A 175 12.39 -1.87 -1.54
N SER A 176 12.04 -1.36 -0.35
CA SER A 176 10.70 -1.54 0.22
C SER A 176 9.64 -0.92 -0.68
N MET A 177 9.90 0.25 -1.29
CA MET A 177 8.97 0.88 -2.22
C MET A 177 8.73 0.02 -3.47
N ILE A 178 9.76 -0.61 -4.02
CA ILE A 178 9.66 -1.47 -5.20
C ILE A 178 8.87 -2.74 -4.86
N ILE A 179 9.19 -3.41 -3.74
CA ILE A 179 8.48 -4.63 -3.29
C ILE A 179 6.99 -4.32 -3.12
N ASN A 180 6.68 -3.22 -2.47
CA ASN A 180 5.33 -2.72 -2.25
C ASN A 180 4.59 -2.44 -3.58
N ALA A 181 5.27 -1.85 -4.56
CA ALA A 181 4.70 -1.61 -5.88
C ALA A 181 4.40 -2.90 -6.65
N LEU A 182 5.34 -3.85 -6.62
CA LEU A 182 5.15 -5.18 -7.22
C LEU A 182 3.99 -5.93 -6.57
N ALA A 183 3.88 -5.91 -5.24
CA ALA A 183 2.79 -6.54 -4.52
C ALA A 183 1.42 -5.94 -4.89
N GLY A 184 1.33 -4.61 -4.99
CA GLY A 184 0.10 -3.93 -5.42
C GLY A 184 -0.29 -4.30 -6.85
N LEU A 185 0.67 -4.34 -7.79
CA LEU A 185 0.40 -4.75 -9.17
C LEU A 185 0.01 -6.21 -9.29
N SER A 186 0.68 -7.11 -8.55
CA SER A 186 0.31 -8.53 -8.49
C SER A 186 -1.12 -8.69 -8.01
N CYS A 187 -1.47 -7.99 -6.93
CA CYS A 187 -2.82 -8.01 -6.36
C CYS A 187 -3.89 -7.53 -7.36
N LEU A 188 -3.60 -6.51 -8.17
CA LEU A 188 -4.53 -6.06 -9.21
C LEU A 188 -4.58 -7.02 -10.41
N ALA A 189 -3.46 -7.67 -10.74
CA ALA A 189 -3.37 -8.63 -11.83
C ALA A 189 -4.16 -9.92 -11.59
N ASP A 190 -4.58 -10.20 -10.36
CA ASP A 190 -5.47 -11.34 -10.07
C ASP A 190 -6.87 -11.18 -10.69
N HIS A 191 -7.26 -9.94 -11.04
CA HIS A 191 -8.54 -9.66 -11.68
C HIS A 191 -8.37 -9.30 -13.17
N GLN A 192 -8.93 -10.11 -14.07
CA GLN A 192 -8.76 -9.98 -15.53
C GLN A 192 -9.12 -8.60 -16.08
N ALA A 193 -10.13 -7.94 -15.52
CA ALA A 193 -10.54 -6.59 -15.92
C ALA A 193 -9.41 -5.53 -15.79
N ASN A 194 -8.45 -5.75 -14.89
CA ASN A 194 -7.33 -4.84 -14.70
C ASN A 194 -6.19 -5.09 -15.71
N HIS A 195 -6.19 -6.24 -16.40
CA HIS A 195 -5.10 -6.63 -17.31
C HIS A 195 -4.90 -5.66 -18.45
N ALA A 196 -5.98 -5.17 -19.06
CA ALA A 196 -5.88 -4.22 -20.16
C ALA A 196 -5.17 -2.93 -19.71
N GLU A 197 -5.51 -2.40 -18.54
CA GLU A 197 -4.90 -1.18 -18.00
C GLU A 197 -3.44 -1.40 -17.57
N ILE A 198 -3.14 -2.58 -17.00
CA ILE A 198 -1.77 -2.99 -16.67
C ILE A 198 -0.92 -3.12 -17.95
N MET A 199 -1.44 -3.82 -18.97
CA MET A 199 -0.75 -4.11 -20.23
C MET A 199 -0.66 -2.90 -21.18
N ASN A 200 -1.60 -1.95 -21.09
CA ASN A 200 -1.59 -0.71 -21.88
C ASN A 200 -0.54 0.30 -21.37
N ASN A 201 0.15 -0.03 -20.28
CA ASN A 201 1.21 0.81 -19.75
C ASN A 201 2.56 0.50 -20.42
N SER A 202 3.11 1.50 -21.11
CA SER A 202 4.33 1.41 -21.94
C SER A 202 5.59 0.94 -21.20
N TYR A 203 5.57 0.90 -19.87
CA TYR A 203 6.71 0.56 -19.02
C TYR A 203 6.73 -0.91 -18.56
N LEU A 204 5.75 -1.73 -18.98
CA LEU A 204 5.71 -3.17 -18.62
C LEU A 204 6.90 -3.97 -19.18
N HIS A 205 7.51 -3.48 -20.27
CA HIS A 205 8.78 -4.02 -20.81
C HIS A 205 9.90 -4.06 -19.75
N VAL A 206 9.94 -3.08 -18.83
CA VAL A 206 10.96 -3.01 -17.76
C VAL A 206 10.76 -4.09 -16.70
N VAL A 207 9.50 -4.49 -16.43
CA VAL A 207 9.18 -5.54 -15.46
C VAL A 207 9.54 -6.92 -16.02
N MET A 208 9.38 -7.13 -17.34
CA MET A 208 9.71 -8.39 -18.00
C MET A 208 11.22 -8.59 -18.20
N GLU A 209 12.03 -7.54 -18.27
CA GLU A 209 13.49 -7.63 -18.41
C GLU A 209 14.23 -7.87 -17.07
N ALA A 210 13.56 -7.74 -15.93
CA ALA A 210 14.16 -7.88 -14.61
C ALA A 210 14.35 -9.35 -14.15
N ASP A 211 13.96 -10.35 -14.95
CA ASP A 211 14.22 -11.78 -14.66
C ASP A 211 14.92 -12.50 -15.83
N PRO A 212 16.28 -12.55 -15.85
CA PRO A 212 17.02 -13.38 -16.78
C PRO A 212 17.25 -14.82 -16.28
N THR A 213 16.77 -15.19 -15.08
CA THR A 213 17.03 -16.50 -14.48
C THR A 213 15.77 -17.08 -13.87
N GLY A 214 14.88 -17.51 -14.75
CA GLY A 214 13.64 -18.17 -14.39
C GLY A 214 13.85 -19.26 -13.33
N THR A 215 13.28 -19.06 -12.16
CA THR A 215 12.89 -20.16 -11.27
C THR A 215 11.67 -19.79 -10.44
N LYS A 216 10.51 -20.20 -10.97
CA LYS A 216 9.30 -20.67 -10.27
C LYS A 216 8.67 -19.71 -9.23
N SER A 217 7.73 -18.89 -9.69
CA SER A 217 6.28 -19.11 -9.44
C SER A 217 5.41 -17.99 -10.05
N ILE A 218 5.50 -17.81 -11.38
CA ILE A 218 4.45 -17.12 -12.15
C ILE A 218 4.05 -18.09 -13.25
N THR A 219 3.27 -19.11 -12.87
CA THR A 219 2.67 -20.04 -13.81
C THR A 219 1.17 -20.01 -13.65
N LYS A 220 0.52 -19.10 -14.38
CA LYS A 220 -0.61 -19.37 -15.28
C LYS A 220 -1.17 -18.07 -15.83
N CYS A 221 -0.46 -17.47 -16.78
CA CYS A 221 -1.09 -16.72 -17.86
C CYS A 221 -0.64 -17.37 -19.16
N SER A 222 -1.22 -18.51 -19.46
CA SER A 222 -1.10 -19.16 -20.76
C SER A 222 -2.49 -19.51 -21.26
N LEU A 223 -2.77 -19.05 -22.49
CA LEU A 223 -3.96 -19.30 -23.33
C LEU A 223 -5.15 -18.43 -22.91
N LEU A 224 -5.63 -17.50 -23.75
CA LEU A 224 -6.32 -17.79 -25.01
C LEU A 224 -5.98 -16.77 -26.10
N ALA A 225 -5.19 -17.21 -27.08
CA ALA A 225 -5.31 -16.76 -28.45
C ALA A 225 -5.91 -17.92 -29.24
N SER A 226 -7.20 -17.83 -29.56
CA SER A 226 -7.89 -18.54 -30.64
C SER A 226 -9.20 -17.79 -30.90
#